data_AF-A0A836RWR2-F1
#
_entry.id   AF-A0A836RWR2-F1
#
_cell.length_a   1.000
_cell.length_b   1.000
_cell.length_c   1.000
_cell.angle_alpha   90.00
_cell.angle_beta   90.00
_cell.angle_gamma   90.00
#
_symmetry.space_group_name_H-M   'P 1'
#
loop_
_entity.id
_entity.type
_entity.pdbx_description
1 polymer ?
#
loop_
_entity_poly.entity_id
_entity_poly.type
_entity_poly.pdbx_seq_one_letter_code
_entity_poly.pdbx_strand_id
1 'polypeptide(L)'
;LYVRELLGNPYPDESPETARCRATLWRSRGCSESRLYEARVARDAASPGDFARLLPRGVLELQLAALQAYVFNRYLSLRIAHGYSLEERLPGERQVEGRPYAPVPGIGYRLGTGGKAAELLEEALEPLGISLETLAEPPSGLPRLRPYWRPVYTIPKGLRARILPDGQVALSFTLEKGMYATLVLRELAEPPECV
;
A
#
# COMPACT_ATOMS: atom_id res chain seq x y z
N LEU A 1 -3.85 -18.10 1.50
CA LEU A 1 -4.25 -16.76 1.97
C LEU A 1 -4.87 -15.93 0.84
N TYR A 2 -4.10 -15.57 -0.20
CA TYR A 2 -4.53 -14.69 -1.29
C TYR A 2 -5.83 -15.10 -2.01
N VAL A 3 -6.04 -16.39 -2.26
CA VAL A 3 -7.27 -16.90 -2.90
C VAL A 3 -8.52 -16.58 -2.10
N ARG A 4 -8.42 -16.70 -0.77
CA ARG A 4 -9.51 -16.38 0.14
C ARG A 4 -9.77 -14.87 0.15
N GLU A 5 -8.70 -14.07 0.11
CA GLU A 5 -8.81 -12.61 0.01
C GLU A 5 -9.54 -12.19 -1.28
N LEU A 6 -9.11 -12.74 -2.41
CA LEU A 6 -9.68 -12.41 -3.71
C LEU A 6 -11.12 -12.89 -3.86
N LEU A 7 -11.42 -14.15 -3.50
CA LEU A 7 -12.71 -14.78 -3.84
C LEU A 7 -13.75 -14.71 -2.72
N GLY A 8 -13.33 -14.62 -1.46
CA GLY A 8 -14.19 -14.94 -0.32
C GLY A 8 -14.22 -13.92 0.79
N ASN A 9 -13.33 -12.92 0.81
CA ASN A 9 -13.30 -11.91 1.87
C ASN A 9 -14.23 -10.73 1.53
N PRO A 10 -15.36 -10.53 2.22
CA PRO A 10 -16.22 -9.38 2.00
C PRO A 10 -15.67 -8.13 2.67
N TYR A 11 -15.89 -6.97 2.05
CA TYR A 11 -15.54 -5.67 2.65
C TYR A 11 -16.80 -4.84 2.96
N PRO A 12 -16.79 -4.00 4.01
CA PRO A 12 -17.97 -3.29 4.50
C PRO A 12 -18.70 -2.44 3.45
N ASP A 13 -17.95 -1.83 2.53
CA ASP A 13 -18.48 -0.90 1.52
C ASP A 13 -18.81 -1.59 0.18
N GLU A 14 -18.73 -2.92 0.11
CA GLU A 14 -19.12 -3.65 -1.09
C GLU A 14 -20.64 -3.68 -1.29
N SER A 15 -21.07 -3.77 -2.55
CA SER A 15 -22.48 -3.95 -2.83
C SER A 15 -23.02 -5.24 -2.19
N PRO A 16 -24.30 -5.29 -1.79
CA PRO A 16 -24.92 -6.51 -1.29
C PRO A 16 -24.81 -7.69 -2.28
N GLU A 17 -24.75 -7.37 -3.57
CA GLU A 17 -24.56 -8.35 -4.64
C GLU A 17 -23.17 -9.00 -4.61
N THR A 18 -22.11 -8.19 -4.52
CA THR A 18 -20.73 -8.67 -4.44
C THR A 18 -20.52 -9.47 -3.15
N ALA A 19 -21.02 -8.98 -2.02
CA ALA A 19 -20.95 -9.70 -0.74
C ALA A 19 -21.59 -11.10 -0.82
N ARG A 20 -22.76 -11.20 -1.45
CA ARG A 20 -23.42 -12.49 -1.72
C ARG A 20 -22.56 -13.39 -2.62
N CYS A 21 -21.96 -12.85 -3.68
CA CYS A 21 -21.10 -13.62 -4.56
C CYS A 21 -19.87 -14.16 -3.84
N ARG A 22 -19.22 -13.36 -2.99
CA ARG A 22 -18.08 -13.78 -2.15
C ARG A 22 -18.43 -14.91 -1.19
N ALA A 23 -19.60 -14.85 -0.55
CA ALA A 23 -20.07 -15.91 0.35
C ALA A 23 -20.20 -17.28 -0.35
N THR A 24 -20.38 -17.29 -1.67
CA THR A 24 -20.47 -18.51 -2.49
C THR A 24 -19.20 -18.80 -3.29
N LEU A 25 -18.11 -18.06 -3.03
CA LEU A 25 -16.87 -18.09 -3.82
C LEU A 25 -17.14 -17.95 -5.33
N TRP A 26 -18.11 -17.12 -5.68
CA TRP A 26 -18.54 -16.85 -7.06
C TRP A 26 -19.09 -18.07 -7.83
N ARG A 27 -19.48 -19.15 -7.15
CA ARG A 27 -19.99 -20.38 -7.79
C ARG A 27 -21.50 -20.39 -7.98
N SER A 28 -22.25 -19.54 -7.29
CA SER A 28 -23.70 -19.46 -7.42
C SER A 28 -24.14 -18.88 -8.77
N ARG A 29 -25.36 -19.23 -9.21
CA ARG A 29 -25.96 -18.70 -10.44
C ARG A 29 -26.05 -17.16 -10.36
N GLY A 30 -25.71 -16.49 -11.46
CA GLY A 30 -25.61 -15.02 -11.52
C GLY A 30 -24.26 -14.47 -11.05
N CYS A 31 -23.54 -15.15 -10.16
CA CYS A 31 -22.18 -14.77 -9.76
C CYS A 31 -21.12 -15.36 -10.69
N SER A 32 -21.27 -16.63 -11.08
CA SER A 32 -20.33 -17.33 -11.97
C SER A 32 -20.32 -16.80 -13.41
N GLU A 33 -21.38 -16.11 -13.80
CA GLU A 33 -21.57 -15.46 -15.11
C GLU A 33 -21.01 -14.03 -15.15
N SER A 34 -20.59 -13.50 -13.98
CA SER A 34 -20.03 -12.16 -13.89
C SER A 34 -18.75 -12.03 -14.72
N ARG A 35 -18.52 -10.82 -15.25
CA ARG A 35 -17.29 -10.47 -15.99
C ARG A 35 -16.16 -10.01 -15.08
N LEU A 36 -16.39 -10.00 -13.77
CA LEU A 36 -15.39 -9.64 -12.78
C LEU A 36 -14.28 -10.70 -12.70
N TYR A 37 -13.11 -10.28 -12.25
CA TYR A 37 -11.93 -11.14 -12.23
C TYR A 37 -12.12 -12.34 -11.30
N GLU A 38 -12.81 -12.15 -10.18
CA GLU A 38 -13.12 -13.16 -9.20
C GLU A 38 -13.95 -14.31 -9.79
N ALA A 39 -14.98 -14.01 -10.58
CA ALA A 39 -15.80 -15.02 -11.24
C ALA A 39 -15.00 -15.84 -12.26
N ARG A 40 -14.20 -15.16 -13.08
CA ARG A 40 -13.29 -15.82 -14.03
C ARG A 40 -12.33 -16.74 -13.30
N VAL A 41 -11.70 -16.23 -12.25
CA VAL A 41 -10.74 -16.94 -11.44
C VAL A 41 -11.37 -18.15 -10.75
N ALA A 42 -12.57 -18.00 -10.17
CA ALA A 42 -13.29 -19.08 -9.49
C ALA A 42 -13.70 -20.23 -10.44
N ARG A 43 -13.95 -19.91 -11.72
CA ARG A 43 -14.31 -20.88 -12.75
C ARG A 43 -13.10 -21.58 -13.36
N ASP A 44 -12.05 -20.81 -13.65
CA ASP A 44 -10.97 -21.27 -14.55
C ASP A 44 -9.72 -21.76 -13.77
N ALA A 45 -9.62 -21.52 -12.45
CA ALA A 45 -8.47 -21.97 -11.65
C ALA A 45 -8.62 -23.44 -11.23
N ALA A 46 -7.70 -24.29 -11.69
CA ALA A 46 -7.61 -25.69 -11.27
C ALA A 46 -6.74 -25.86 -10.01
N SER A 47 -5.79 -24.94 -9.80
CA SER A 47 -4.84 -24.95 -8.68
C SER A 47 -4.52 -23.53 -8.19
N PRO A 48 -3.95 -23.38 -6.98
CA PRO A 48 -3.45 -22.10 -6.49
C PRO A 48 -2.39 -21.42 -7.35
N GLY A 49 -1.67 -22.16 -8.19
CA GLY A 49 -0.68 -21.58 -9.10
C GLY A 49 -1.29 -20.86 -10.30
N ASP A 50 -2.54 -21.18 -10.65
CA ASP A 50 -3.19 -20.63 -11.86
C ASP A 50 -3.65 -19.18 -11.69
N PHE A 51 -3.78 -18.70 -10.45
CA PHE A 51 -4.26 -17.36 -10.14
C PHE A 51 -3.37 -16.26 -10.73
N ALA A 52 -2.05 -16.43 -10.67
CA ALA A 52 -1.10 -15.50 -11.27
C ALA A 52 -1.19 -15.47 -12.81
N ARG A 53 -1.75 -16.52 -13.43
CA ARG A 53 -2.01 -16.59 -14.88
C ARG A 53 -3.37 -16.04 -15.28
N LEU A 54 -4.37 -16.17 -14.42
CA LEU A 54 -5.77 -15.83 -14.75
C LEU A 54 -6.08 -14.35 -14.55
N LEU A 55 -5.33 -13.65 -13.71
CA LEU A 55 -5.43 -12.21 -13.54
C LEU A 55 -4.58 -11.47 -14.58
N PRO A 56 -5.08 -10.37 -15.18
CA PRO A 56 -4.24 -9.52 -16.01
C PRO A 56 -3.04 -9.01 -15.23
N ARG A 57 -1.88 -8.97 -15.89
CA ARG A 57 -0.62 -8.54 -15.29
C ARG A 57 -0.74 -7.20 -14.54
N GLY A 58 -1.43 -6.21 -15.12
CA GLY A 58 -1.63 -4.90 -14.49
C GLY A 58 -2.42 -4.94 -13.18
N VAL A 59 -3.35 -5.89 -13.02
CA VAL A 59 -4.11 -6.08 -11.77
C VAL A 59 -3.19 -6.66 -10.68
N LEU A 60 -2.35 -7.63 -11.03
CA LEU A 60 -1.35 -8.19 -10.12
C LEU A 60 -0.31 -7.13 -9.72
N GLU A 61 0.19 -6.35 -10.68
CA GLU A 61 1.12 -5.25 -10.41
C GLU A 61 0.49 -4.20 -9.49
N LEU A 62 -0.79 -3.86 -9.68
CA LEU A 62 -1.50 -2.95 -8.79
C LEU A 62 -1.58 -3.47 -7.35
N GLN A 63 -1.91 -4.75 -7.16
CA GLN A 63 -1.99 -5.36 -5.84
C GLN A 63 -0.62 -5.44 -5.15
N LEU A 64 0.43 -5.79 -5.89
CA LEU A 64 1.79 -5.80 -5.36
C LEU A 64 2.31 -4.38 -5.06
N ALA A 65 1.95 -3.39 -5.87
CA ALA A 65 2.26 -1.99 -5.58
C ALA A 65 1.52 -1.49 -4.33
N ALA A 66 0.29 -1.96 -4.11
CA ALA A 66 -0.45 -1.68 -2.87
C ALA A 66 0.23 -2.32 -1.64
N LEU A 67 0.79 -3.54 -1.77
CA LEU A 67 1.62 -4.15 -0.73
C LEU A 67 2.87 -3.30 -0.45
N GLN A 68 3.59 -2.85 -1.49
CA GLN A 68 4.74 -1.94 -1.32
C GLN A 68 4.35 -0.65 -0.57
N ALA A 69 3.19 -0.07 -0.91
CA ALA A 69 2.68 1.13 -0.26
C ALA A 69 2.28 0.87 1.20
N TYR A 70 1.64 -0.27 1.49
CA TYR A 70 1.30 -0.69 2.86
C TYR A 70 2.56 -0.80 3.73
N VAL A 71 3.57 -1.53 3.25
CA VAL A 71 4.82 -1.74 4.00
C VAL A 71 5.52 -0.42 4.25
N PHE A 72 5.58 0.47 3.25
CA PHE A 72 6.15 1.80 3.40
C PHE A 72 5.37 2.66 4.42
N ASN A 73 4.05 2.66 4.36
CA ASN A 73 3.24 3.43 5.31
C ASN A 73 3.43 2.89 6.74
N ARG A 74 3.52 1.56 6.89
CA ARG A 74 3.79 0.94 8.19
C ARG A 74 5.19 1.27 8.70
N TYR A 75 6.20 1.23 7.84
CA TYR A 75 7.55 1.71 8.14
C TYR A 75 7.53 3.14 8.71
N LEU A 76 6.81 4.07 8.08
CA LEU A 76 6.68 5.44 8.58
C LEU A 76 5.97 5.50 9.93
N SER A 77 4.90 4.75 10.12
CA SER A 77 4.21 4.67 11.42
C SER A 77 5.12 4.14 12.52
N LEU A 78 5.90 3.09 12.24
CA LEU A 78 6.86 2.52 13.19
C LEU A 78 7.97 3.50 13.51
N ARG A 79 8.49 4.20 12.49
CA ARG A 79 9.48 5.27 12.68
C ARG A 79 9.00 6.32 13.68
N ILE A 80 7.78 6.82 13.49
CA ILE A 80 7.17 7.82 14.37
C ILE A 80 6.93 7.23 15.76
N ALA A 81 6.35 6.02 15.85
CA ALA A 81 6.04 5.36 17.11
C ALA A 81 7.29 5.09 17.97
N HIS A 82 8.42 4.78 17.34
CA HIS A 82 9.70 4.59 18.02
C HIS A 82 10.43 5.91 18.32
N GLY A 83 9.83 7.07 18.04
CA GLY A 83 10.37 8.39 18.35
C GLY A 83 11.53 8.83 17.46
N TYR A 84 11.73 8.20 16.30
CA TYR A 84 12.77 8.61 15.37
C TYR A 84 12.37 9.89 14.64
N SER A 85 13.29 10.87 14.59
CA SER A 85 13.12 12.11 13.82
C SER A 85 12.73 11.80 12.37
N LEU A 86 11.83 12.58 11.78
CA LEU A 86 11.52 12.49 10.34
C LEU A 86 12.48 13.32 9.49
N GLU A 87 13.21 14.27 10.09
CA GLU A 87 14.12 15.19 9.40
C GLU A 87 15.52 14.58 9.23
N GLU A 88 15.94 13.76 10.17
CA GLU A 88 17.26 13.13 10.17
C GLU A 88 17.23 11.78 9.45
N ARG A 89 18.29 11.46 8.71
CA ARG A 89 18.39 10.17 8.01
C ARG A 89 18.74 9.05 8.97
N LEU A 90 17.95 7.96 8.95
CA LEU A 90 18.29 6.73 9.66
C LEU A 90 19.37 5.91 8.93
N PRO A 91 20.20 5.12 9.63
CA PRO A 91 21.08 4.15 8.98
C PRO A 91 20.32 3.26 8.00
N GLY A 92 20.82 3.17 6.77
CA GLY A 92 20.19 2.46 5.65
C GLY A 92 19.29 3.30 4.75
N GLU A 93 18.90 4.50 5.16
CA GLU A 93 18.17 5.43 4.30
C GLU A 93 19.09 6.20 3.34
N ARG A 94 18.49 6.91 2.38
CA ARG A 94 19.21 7.85 1.50
C ARG A 94 18.97 9.29 1.91
N GLN A 95 19.97 10.15 1.66
CA GLN A 95 19.81 11.60 1.72
C GLN A 95 19.71 12.12 0.29
N VAL A 96 18.64 12.85 -0.03
CA VAL A 96 18.48 13.52 -1.32
C VAL A 96 18.04 14.95 -1.05
N GLU A 97 18.82 15.93 -1.51
CA GLU A 97 18.53 17.36 -1.33
C GLU A 97 18.25 17.77 0.13
N GLY A 98 18.99 17.17 1.08
CA GLY A 98 18.80 17.48 2.51
C GLY A 98 17.60 16.78 3.16
N ARG A 99 16.86 15.94 2.43
CA ARG A 99 15.70 15.18 2.95
C ARG A 99 16.01 13.68 3.03
N PRO A 100 15.56 12.98 4.09
CA PRO A 100 15.67 11.53 4.17
C PRO A 100 14.65 10.83 3.27
N TYR A 101 15.11 9.77 2.62
CA TYR A 101 14.33 8.90 1.77
C TYR A 101 14.42 7.48 2.31
N ALA A 102 13.25 6.95 2.68
CA ALA A 102 13.09 5.60 3.16
C ALA A 102 13.01 4.60 1.98
N PRO A 103 13.53 3.39 2.15
CA PRO A 103 13.43 2.36 1.14
C PRO A 103 12.00 1.81 1.03
N VAL A 104 11.56 1.55 -0.19
CA VAL A 104 10.40 0.72 -0.48
C VAL A 104 10.89 -0.61 -1.06
N PRO A 105 10.60 -1.75 -0.41
CA PRO A 105 11.11 -3.04 -0.88
C PRO A 105 10.51 -3.41 -2.24
N GLY A 106 11.30 -4.08 -3.06
CA GLY A 106 10.87 -4.60 -4.36
C GLY A 106 10.24 -5.98 -4.23
N ILE A 107 9.58 -6.43 -5.30
CA ILE A 107 9.12 -7.80 -5.47
C ILE A 107 10.00 -8.49 -6.52
N GLY A 108 10.72 -9.54 -6.10
CA GLY A 108 11.69 -10.24 -6.96
C GLY A 108 13.04 -9.55 -7.07
N TYR A 109 13.38 -8.68 -6.11
CA TYR A 109 14.65 -7.96 -6.04
C TYR A 109 15.14 -7.89 -4.59
N ARG A 110 16.42 -8.19 -4.36
CA ARG A 110 17.06 -7.93 -3.07
C ARG A 110 17.25 -6.42 -2.89
N LEU A 111 16.78 -5.90 -1.76
CA LEU A 111 16.96 -4.51 -1.38
C LEU A 111 18.32 -4.34 -0.71
N GLY A 112 19.19 -3.50 -1.28
CA GLY A 112 20.48 -3.14 -0.69
C GLY A 112 20.33 -2.09 0.41
N THR A 113 19.59 -2.41 1.48
CA THR A 113 19.46 -1.58 2.70
C THR A 113 20.02 -2.33 3.91
N GLY A 114 20.27 -1.61 5.01
CA GLY A 114 20.83 -2.17 6.24
C GLY A 114 20.55 -1.29 7.44
N GLY A 115 21.04 -1.67 8.62
CA GLY A 115 20.86 -0.92 9.86
C GLY A 115 19.38 -0.70 10.21
N LYS A 116 19.09 0.45 10.84
CA LYS A 116 17.75 0.74 11.37
C LYS A 116 16.65 0.71 10.30
N ALA A 117 16.94 1.12 9.07
CA ALA A 117 15.96 1.05 7.99
C ALA A 117 15.58 -0.40 7.61
N ALA A 118 16.52 -1.34 7.69
CA ALA A 118 16.21 -2.76 7.48
C ALA A 118 15.37 -3.32 8.63
N GLU A 119 15.73 -2.99 9.87
CA GLU A 119 14.98 -3.43 11.08
C GLU A 119 13.52 -2.99 11.03
N LEU A 120 13.27 -1.71 10.74
CA LEU A 120 11.90 -1.17 10.61
C LEU A 120 11.12 -1.79 9.44
N LEU A 121 11.79 -2.19 8.36
CA LEU A 121 11.14 -2.87 7.25
C LEU A 121 10.75 -4.30 7.59
N GLU A 122 11.60 -5.04 8.32
CA GLU A 122 11.24 -6.38 8.80
C GLU A 122 10.07 -6.28 9.80
N GLU A 123 10.12 -5.34 10.75
CA GLU A 123 9.02 -5.09 11.69
C GLU A 123 7.71 -4.69 10.97
N ALA A 124 7.80 -3.92 9.88
CA ALA A 124 6.65 -3.59 9.05
C ALA A 124 6.02 -4.80 8.34
N LEU A 125 6.78 -5.87 8.12
CA LEU A 125 6.35 -7.10 7.46
C LEU A 125 5.89 -8.18 8.44
N GLU A 126 6.27 -8.10 9.71
CA GLU A 126 5.91 -9.08 10.75
C GLU A 126 4.40 -9.43 10.78
N PRO A 127 3.45 -8.47 10.71
CA PRO A 127 2.02 -8.80 10.75
C PRO A 127 1.54 -9.63 9.55
N LEU A 128 2.29 -9.59 8.44
CA LEU A 128 2.00 -10.36 7.24
C LEU A 128 2.64 -11.76 7.28
N GLY A 129 3.50 -12.03 8.27
CA GLY A 129 4.24 -13.30 8.38
C GLY A 129 5.20 -13.54 7.22
N ILE A 130 5.73 -12.47 6.61
CA ILE A 130 6.71 -12.51 5.53
C ILE A 130 7.95 -11.70 5.91
N SER A 131 9.06 -11.93 5.22
CA SER A 131 10.32 -11.19 5.42
C SER A 131 10.76 -10.48 4.14
N LEU A 132 11.80 -9.65 4.24
CA LEU A 132 12.45 -9.06 3.06
C LEU A 132 12.96 -10.12 2.07
N GLU A 133 13.40 -11.28 2.56
CA GLU A 133 13.83 -12.39 1.69
C GLU A 133 12.64 -13.00 0.94
N THR A 134 11.47 -13.09 1.57
CA THR A 134 10.24 -13.57 0.90
C THR A 134 9.84 -12.61 -0.24
N LEU A 135 10.02 -11.31 -0.05
CA LEU A 135 9.78 -10.33 -1.12
C LEU A 135 10.84 -10.40 -2.23
N ALA A 136 12.09 -10.69 -1.87
CA ALA A 136 13.18 -10.86 -2.84
C ALA A 136 13.02 -12.12 -3.69
N GLU A 137 12.46 -13.19 -3.13
CA GLU A 137 12.22 -14.49 -3.76
C GLU A 137 10.72 -14.85 -3.76
N PRO A 138 9.87 -14.10 -4.48
CA PRO A 138 8.44 -14.33 -4.49
C PRO A 138 8.09 -15.62 -5.26
N PRO A 139 6.90 -16.20 -5.02
CA PRO A 139 6.39 -17.31 -5.80
C PRO A 139 6.46 -17.07 -7.32
N SER A 140 6.67 -18.15 -8.07
CA SER A 140 6.75 -18.09 -9.53
C SER A 140 5.43 -17.56 -10.14
N GLY A 141 5.55 -16.85 -11.27
CA GLY A 141 4.40 -16.28 -11.99
C GLY A 141 3.97 -14.88 -11.52
N LEU A 142 4.44 -14.39 -10.38
CA LEU A 142 4.18 -13.01 -9.95
C LEU A 142 5.02 -12.01 -10.77
N PRO A 143 4.45 -10.83 -11.12
CA PRO A 143 5.23 -9.78 -11.74
C PRO A 143 6.27 -9.22 -10.76
N ARG A 144 7.43 -8.87 -11.28
CA ARG A 144 8.50 -8.23 -10.50
C ARG A 144 8.29 -6.73 -10.45
N LEU A 145 8.40 -6.15 -9.25
CA LEU A 145 8.33 -4.70 -9.03
C LEU A 145 9.65 -4.20 -8.44
N ARG A 146 10.24 -3.18 -9.06
CA ARG A 146 11.54 -2.68 -8.61
C ARG A 146 11.42 -2.03 -7.23
N PRO A 147 12.45 -2.15 -6.37
CA PRO A 147 12.56 -1.32 -5.19
C PRO A 147 12.78 0.13 -5.61
N TYR A 148 12.35 1.06 -4.78
CA TYR A 148 12.59 2.48 -4.98
C TYR A 148 12.73 3.20 -3.64
N TRP A 149 13.05 4.49 -3.70
CA TRP A 149 13.27 5.32 -2.52
C TRP A 149 12.21 6.41 -2.51
N ARG A 150 11.54 6.60 -1.38
CA ARG A 150 10.44 7.54 -1.24
C ARG A 150 10.74 8.51 -0.10
N PRO A 151 10.47 9.82 -0.27
CA PRO A 151 10.70 10.78 0.80
C PRO A 151 9.88 10.42 2.03
N VAL A 152 10.48 10.57 3.21
CA VAL A 152 9.85 10.25 4.51
C VAL A 152 8.68 11.19 4.81
N TYR A 153 8.81 12.46 4.39
CA TYR A 153 7.78 13.48 4.54
C TYR A 153 7.71 14.36 3.28
N THR A 154 6.60 15.09 3.14
CA THR A 154 6.44 16.15 2.14
C THR A 154 6.05 17.44 2.84
N ILE A 155 6.43 18.57 2.24
CA ILE A 155 6.07 19.89 2.74
C ILE A 155 5.17 20.54 1.67
N PRO A 156 3.89 20.84 1.98
CA PRO A 156 3.04 21.57 1.05
C PRO A 156 3.61 22.98 0.81
N LYS A 157 3.72 23.37 -0.46
CA LYS A 157 4.20 24.70 -0.85
C LYS A 157 3.06 25.69 -0.98
N GLY A 158 3.25 26.90 -0.47
CA GLY A 158 2.28 27.98 -0.60
C GLY A 158 0.94 27.70 0.07
N LEU A 159 0.95 27.01 1.22
CA LEU A 159 -0.24 26.72 1.99
C LEU A 159 -0.93 28.01 2.43
N ARG A 160 -2.18 28.19 2.00
CA ARG A 160 -3.05 29.29 2.36
C ARG A 160 -4.40 28.74 2.80
N ALA A 161 -4.97 29.34 3.84
CA ALA A 161 -6.31 29.06 4.33
C ALA A 161 -7.12 30.35 4.39
N ARG A 162 -8.39 30.30 4.01
CA ARG A 162 -9.36 31.37 4.26
C ARG A 162 -10.66 30.78 4.77
N ILE A 163 -11.24 31.41 5.79
CA ILE A 163 -12.59 31.09 6.25
C ILE A 163 -13.58 31.85 5.35
N LEU A 164 -14.55 31.13 4.82
CA LEU A 164 -15.61 31.66 3.97
C LEU A 164 -16.79 32.15 4.84
N PRO A 165 -17.66 33.04 4.32
CA PRO A 165 -18.78 33.60 5.10
C PRO A 165 -19.78 32.56 5.64
N ASP A 166 -19.85 31.38 5.02
CA ASP A 166 -20.70 30.25 5.42
C ASP A 166 -20.01 29.30 6.41
N GLY A 167 -18.82 29.65 6.91
CA GLY A 167 -18.05 28.86 7.86
C GLY A 167 -17.20 27.75 7.22
N GLN A 168 -17.20 27.63 5.89
CA GLN A 168 -16.31 26.68 5.20
C GLN A 168 -14.87 27.17 5.19
N VAL A 169 -13.91 26.24 5.09
CA VAL A 169 -12.49 26.55 4.95
C VAL A 169 -12.05 26.28 3.51
N ALA A 170 -11.54 27.31 2.82
CA ALA A 170 -10.90 27.14 1.53
C ALA A 170 -9.39 27.08 1.69
N LEU A 171 -8.80 25.96 1.25
CA LEU A 171 -7.36 25.69 1.28
C LEU A 171 -6.74 25.77 -0.12
N SER A 172 -5.52 26.28 -0.21
CA SER A 172 -4.72 26.30 -1.44
C SER A 172 -3.29 25.91 -1.10
N PHE A 173 -2.73 24.92 -1.79
CA PHE A 173 -1.34 24.49 -1.66
C PHE A 173 -0.91 23.69 -2.89
N THR A 174 0.40 23.54 -3.09
CA THR A 174 0.97 22.69 -4.13
C THR A 174 1.73 21.52 -3.48
N LEU A 175 1.59 20.33 -4.06
CA LEU A 175 2.29 19.11 -3.63
C LEU A 175 3.25 18.60 -4.71
N GLU A 176 4.26 17.84 -4.28
CA GLU A 176 5.12 17.07 -5.18
C GLU A 176 4.31 16.00 -5.93
N LYS A 177 4.78 15.64 -7.13
CA LYS A 177 4.15 14.59 -7.93
C LYS A 177 4.07 13.28 -7.14
N GLY A 178 2.90 12.65 -7.14
CA GLY A 178 2.67 11.37 -6.44
C GLY A 178 2.27 11.53 -4.96
N MET A 179 2.13 12.75 -4.46
CA MET A 179 1.55 13.03 -3.15
C MET A 179 0.05 13.32 -3.27
N TYR A 180 -0.71 12.94 -2.25
CA TYR A 180 -2.17 13.07 -2.23
C TYR A 180 -2.58 14.23 -1.32
N ALA A 181 -3.53 15.06 -1.78
CA ALA A 181 -4.08 16.16 -0.99
C ALA A 181 -4.68 15.70 0.35
N THR A 182 -5.24 14.49 0.36
CA THR A 182 -5.80 13.85 1.56
C THR A 182 -4.79 13.70 2.70
N LEU A 183 -3.48 13.60 2.40
CA LEU A 183 -2.46 13.56 3.46
C LEU A 183 -2.42 14.90 4.22
N VAL A 184 -2.41 16.03 3.51
CA VAL A 184 -2.43 17.36 4.15
C VAL A 184 -3.75 17.58 4.87
N LEU A 185 -4.88 17.22 4.24
CA LEU A 185 -6.20 17.39 4.84
C LEU A 185 -6.36 16.57 6.12
N ARG A 186 -5.82 15.35 6.16
CA ARG A 186 -5.83 14.52 7.37
C ARG A 186 -5.11 15.23 8.52
N GLU A 187 -3.88 15.71 8.30
CA GLU A 187 -3.12 16.40 9.35
C GLU A 187 -3.80 17.70 9.83
N LEU A 188 -4.63 18.34 8.99
CA LEU A 188 -5.38 19.54 9.36
C LEU A 188 -6.71 19.24 10.05
N ALA A 189 -7.41 18.18 9.64
CA ALA A 189 -8.74 17.83 10.15
C ALA A 189 -8.67 16.99 11.44
N GLU A 190 -7.65 16.14 11.54
CA GLU A 190 -7.36 15.29 12.69
C GLU A 190 -5.91 15.57 13.10
N PRO A 191 -5.62 16.77 13.65
CA PRO A 191 -4.28 17.05 14.15
C PRO A 191 -3.94 15.97 15.19
N PRO A 192 -2.78 15.29 15.08
CA PRO A 192 -2.37 14.39 16.13
C PRO A 192 -2.41 15.18 17.44
N GLU A 193 -3.04 14.61 18.49
CA GLU A 193 -3.04 15.22 19.82
C GLU A 193 -1.62 15.71 20.08
N CYS A 194 -1.44 17.01 20.33
CA CYS A 194 -0.13 17.60 20.53
C CYS A 194 0.62 16.78 21.60
N VAL A 195 1.51 15.88 21.17
CA VAL A 195 2.39 15.11 22.05
C VAL A 195 3.48 16.04 22.56
#